data_AF-A0A173SBB2-F1
#
_entry.id   AF-A0A173SBB2-F1
#
_cell.length_a   1.000
_cell.length_b   1.000
_cell.length_c   1.000
_cell.angle_alpha   90.00
_cell.angle_beta   90.00
_cell.angle_gamma   90.00
#
_symmetry.space_group_name_H-M   'P 1'
#
loop_
_entity.id
_entity.type
_entity.pdbx_description
1 polymer ?
#
loop_
_entity_poly.entity_id
_entity_poly.type
_entity_poly.pdbx_seq_one_letter_code
_entity_poly.pdbx_strand_id
1 'polypeptide(L)' 'MKQPKKLTLSQKKLLVDLGLSPKEWMNLFEDDLYLHIVKKDSSDRKIIDKEERVIVGEAD' A
#
# COMPACT_ATOMS: atom_id res chain seq x y z
N MET A 1 6.38 -3.93 -15.61
CA MET A 1 5.74 -3.80 -14.28
C MET A 1 4.29 -4.25 -14.39
N LYS A 2 3.78 -5.01 -13.41
CA LYS A 2 2.33 -5.28 -13.34
C LYS A 2 1.59 -3.95 -13.11
N GLN A 3 0.46 -3.78 -13.78
CA GLN A 3 -0.36 -2.59 -13.60
C GLN A 3 -0.93 -2.54 -12.17
N PRO A 4 -0.85 -1.40 -11.46
CA PRO A 4 -1.43 -1.25 -10.14
C PRO A 4 -2.94 -1.48 -10.15
N LYS A 5 -3.46 -2.12 -9.10
CA LYS A 5 -4.88 -2.45 -8.92
C LYS A 5 -5.55 -1.54 -7.89
N LYS A 6 -6.88 -1.49 -7.96
CA LYS A 6 -7.69 -0.86 -6.91
C LYS A 6 -7.52 -1.59 -5.59
N LEU A 7 -7.45 -0.83 -4.50
CA LEU A 7 -7.39 -1.39 -3.15
C LEU A 7 -8.69 -2.12 -2.79
N THR A 8 -8.55 -3.27 -2.15
CA THR A 8 -9.65 -4.02 -1.51
C THR A 8 -10.13 -3.31 -0.24
N LEU A 9 -11.23 -3.78 0.35
CA LEU A 9 -11.74 -3.19 1.60
C LEU A 9 -10.76 -3.37 2.78
N SER A 10 -10.12 -4.54 2.89
CA SER A 10 -9.13 -4.81 3.93
C SER A 10 -7.90 -3.91 3.81
N GLN A 11 -7.39 -3.73 2.58
CA GLN A 11 -6.26 -2.83 2.31
C GLN A 11 -6.59 -1.38 2.64
N LYS A 12 -7.81 -0.93 2.31
CA LYS A 12 -8.25 0.43 2.67
C LYS A 12 -8.26 0.64 4.19
N LYS A 13 -8.76 -0.34 4.96
CA LYS A 13 -8.74 -0.28 6.42
C LYS A 13 -7.31 -0.21 6.95
N LEU A 14 -6.43 -1.08 6.45
CA LEU A 14 -5.02 -1.09 6.83
C LEU A 14 -4.35 0.26 6.56
N LEU A 15 -4.59 0.89 5.41
CA LEU A 15 -4.05 2.22 5.10
C LEU A 15 -4.58 3.29 6.07
N VAL A 16 -5.88 3.27 6.39
CA VAL A 16 -6.48 4.22 7.34
C VAL A 16 -5.88 4.06 8.74
N ASP A 17 -5.71 2.82 9.20
CA ASP A 17 -5.09 2.51 10.50
C ASP A 17 -3.66 3.05 10.60
N LEU A 18 -2.96 3.18 9.46
CA LEU A 18 -1.61 3.74 9.33
C LEU A 18 -1.59 5.25 9.04
N GLY A 19 -2.74 5.92 9.06
CA GLY A 19 -2.85 7.36 8.77
C GLY A 19 -2.70 7.72 7.29
N LEU A 20 -2.78 6.75 6.38
CA LEU A 20 -2.72 6.97 4.93
C LEU A 20 -4.13 7.14 4.34
N SER A 21 -4.28 8.01 3.33
CA SER A 21 -5.53 8.21 2.61
C SER A 21 -5.71 7.18 1.49
N PRO A 22 -6.62 6.18 1.57
CA PRO A 22 -6.70 5.14 0.55
C PRO A 22 -7.14 5.62 -0.84
N LYS A 23 -7.58 6.88 -0.96
CA LYS A 23 -7.91 7.50 -2.25
C LYS A 23 -6.66 7.85 -3.06
N GLU A 24 -5.52 8.06 -2.42
CA GLU A 24 -4.27 8.48 -3.04
C GLU A 24 -3.41 7.29 -3.50
N TRP A 25 -3.66 6.11 -2.94
CA TRP A 25 -2.83 4.93 -3.13
C TRP A 25 -3.51 3.85 -4.00
N MET A 26 -2.68 3.02 -4.61
CA MET A 26 -3.07 1.83 -5.36
C MET A 26 -2.22 0.64 -4.92
N ASN A 27 -2.79 -0.57 -5.02
CA ASN A 27 -2.05 -1.81 -4.76
C ASN A 27 -1.13 -2.09 -5.96
N LEU A 28 0.17 -1.97 -5.75
CA LEU A 28 1.18 -2.29 -6.76
C LEU A 28 1.45 -3.81 -6.78
N PHE A 29 1.61 -4.38 -5.59
CA PHE A 29 1.86 -5.80 -5.38
C PHE A 29 1.45 -6.18 -3.95
N GLU A 30 1.05 -7.43 -3.76
CA GLU A 30 0.71 -7.97 -2.45
C GLU A 30 1.07 -9.45 -2.45
N ASP A 31 1.75 -9.87 -1.38
CA ASP A 31 1.96 -11.27 -1.02
C ASP A 31 1.33 -11.54 0.35
N ASP A 32 1.64 -12.67 0.99
CA ASP A 32 1.04 -13.06 2.27
C ASP A 32 1.49 -12.19 3.46
N LEU A 33 2.66 -11.55 3.38
CA LEU A 33 3.25 -10.76 4.46
C LEU A 33 3.17 -9.26 4.19
N TYR A 34 3.34 -8.85 2.93
CA TYR A 34 3.53 -7.46 2.56
C TYR A 34 2.48 -6.94 1.59
N LEU A 35 2.11 -5.68 1.78
CA LEU A 35 1.33 -4.89 0.83
C LEU A 35 2.21 -3.75 0.31
N HIS A 36 2.47 -3.77 -1.00
CA HIS A 36 3.16 -2.71 -1.70
C HIS A 36 2.14 -1.77 -2.33
N ILE A 37 2.21 -0.51 -1.95
CA ILE A 37 1.36 0.54 -2.51
C ILE A 37 2.18 1.55 -3.30
N VAL A 38 1.56 2.12 -4.33
CA VAL A 38 2.09 3.23 -5.12
C VAL A 38 1.08 4.36 -5.12
N LYS A 39 1.57 5.59 -5.02
CA LYS A 39 0.73 6.78 -5.09
C LYS A 39 0.25 6.99 -6.54
N LYS A 40 -0.93 7.57 -6.73
CA LYS A 40 -1.53 7.74 -8.06
C LYS A 40 -0.89 8.85 -8.88
N ASP A 41 -0.43 9.90 -8.20
CA ASP A 41 0.05 11.16 -8.76
C ASP A 41 1.58 11.30 -8.71
N SER A 42 2.28 10.38 -8.03
CA SER A 42 3.73 10.35 -7.93
C SER A 42 4.27 8.93 -8.09
N SER A 43 5.60 8.81 -8.10
CA SER A 43 6.26 7.51 -8.09
C SER A 43 6.44 6.95 -6.68
N ASP A 44 5.93 7.64 -5.64
CA ASP A 44 6.12 7.26 -4.24
C ASP A 44 5.55 5.87 -3.97
N ARG A 45 6.33 5.06 -3.28
CA ARG A 45 5.96 3.70 -2.91
C ARG A 45 6.16 3.48 -1.43
N LYS A 46 5.27 2.68 -0.85
CA LYS A 46 5.40 2.21 0.53
C LYS A 46 5.19 0.71 0.59
N ILE A 47 5.90 0.06 1.51
CA ILE A 47 5.74 -1.35 1.84
C ILE A 47 5.18 -1.42 3.25
N ILE A 48 4.05 -2.11 3.38
CA ILE A 48 3.36 -2.30 4.65
C ILE A 48 3.50 -3.76 5.06
N ASP A 49 3.99 -3.99 6.27
CA ASP A 49 3.92 -5.29 6.95
C ASP A 49 2.50 -5.50 7.47
N LYS A 50 1.85 -6.59 7.04
CA LYS A 50 0.44 -6.86 7.38
C LYS A 50 0.27 -7.47 8.77
N GLU A 51 1.30 -8.11 9.30
CA GLU A 51 1.27 -8.75 10.63
C GLU A 51 1.49 -7.69 11.71
N GLU A 52 2.59 -6.95 11.59
CA GLU A 52 2.96 -5.89 12.53
C GLU A 52 2.14 -4.62 12.33
N ARG A 53 1.46 -4.48 11.17
CA ARG A 53 0.72 -3.29 10.76
C ARG A 53 1.58 -2.03 10.89
N VAL A 54 2.72 -2.04 10.21
CA VAL A 54 3.65 -0.90 10.15
C VAL A 54 4.18 -0.70 8.74
N ILE A 55 4.63 0.51 8.43
CA ILE A 55 5.33 0.81 7.18
C ILE A 55 6.80 0.43 7.37
N VAL A 56 7.28 -0.54 6.59
CA VAL A 56 8.63 -1.11 6.73
C VAL A 56 9.60 -0.64 5.65
N GLY A 57 9.12 0.07 4.63
CA GLY A 57 9.98 0.61 3.59
C GLY A 57 9.31 1.67 2.73
N GLU A 58 10.15 2.53 2.19
CA GLU A 58 9.84 3.48 1.12
C GLU A 58 10.75 3.11 -0.06
N ALA A 59 10.19 3.03 -1.27
CA ALA A 59 11.01 2.82 -2.46
C ALA A 59 11.04 4.12 -3.25
N ASP A 60 12.24 4.71 -3.34
CA ASP A 60 12.59 5.86 -4.18
C ASP A 60 12.41 5.59 -5.69
#